data_AF-A0A101X843-F1
#
_entry.id   AF-A0A101X843-F1
#
_cell.length_a   1.000
_cell.length_b   1.000
_cell.length_c   1.000
_cell.angle_alpha   90.00
_cell.angle_beta   90.00
_cell.angle_gamma   90.00
#
_symmetry.space_group_name_H-M   'P 1'
#
loop_
_entity.id
_entity.type
_entity.pdbx_description
1 polymer ?
#
loop_
_entity_poly.entity_id
_entity_poly.type
_entity_poly.pdbx_seq_one_letter_code
_entity_poly.pdbx_strand_id
1 'polypeptide(L)'
;MEREDAVEDLSRIMTERGFTLSRLNDESFIARLGSLNLLIWLPSEDYLLISDPLEFVDKMGLSKVDGIVVVSYRAFYMADEVSKLVDMVRVWNGMHLNIKVYAVDIYRLEERLEETINLALTTFSSKVSNINEPDGPCPKCGAQMIVKYRHKHKSYIYGESVTEDVIVCDRCSIKIHRIKGSGLVGG
;
A
#
# COMPACT_ATOMS: atom_id res chain seq x y z
N MET A 1 -6.29 6.62 20.42
CA MET A 1 -5.14 7.15 19.68
C MET A 1 -5.57 8.49 19.13
N GLU A 2 -4.81 9.53 19.47
CA GLU A 2 -5.05 10.86 18.90
C GLU A 2 -4.50 10.90 17.47
N ARG A 3 -4.99 11.84 16.64
CA ARG A 3 -4.58 11.92 15.23
C ARG A 3 -3.08 12.22 15.09
N GLU A 4 -2.52 13.00 16.01
CA GLU A 4 -1.08 13.31 16.02
C GLU A 4 -0.24 12.05 16.24
N ASP A 5 -0.60 11.22 17.23
CA ASP A 5 0.03 9.91 17.46
C ASP A 5 -0.03 9.03 16.20
N ALA A 6 -1.21 8.99 15.56
CA ALA A 6 -1.42 8.20 14.35
C ALA A 6 -0.51 8.64 13.19
N VAL A 7 -0.28 9.94 13.05
CA VAL A 7 0.61 10.49 12.02
C VAL A 7 2.07 10.17 12.33
N GLU A 8 2.48 10.22 13.60
CA GLU A 8 3.83 9.86 14.02
C GLU A 8 4.12 8.37 13.76
N ASP A 9 3.23 7.48 14.21
CA ASP A 9 3.36 6.04 14.00
C ASP A 9 3.35 5.68 12.52
N LEU A 10 2.44 6.27 11.75
CA LEU A 10 2.41 6.08 10.30
C LEU A 10 3.72 6.54 9.65
N SER A 11 4.22 7.70 10.05
CA SER A 11 5.45 8.26 9.48
C SER A 11 6.65 7.38 9.75
N ARG A 12 6.76 6.88 10.99
CA ARG A 12 7.79 5.94 11.42
C ARG A 12 7.72 4.65 10.63
N ILE A 13 6.56 3.97 10.59
CA ILE A 13 6.37 2.70 9.89
C ILE A 13 6.73 2.83 8.41
N MET A 14 6.19 3.86 7.74
CA MET A 14 6.42 4.05 6.31
C MET A 14 7.91 4.32 6.01
N THR A 15 8.57 5.12 6.83
CA THR A 15 10.00 5.44 6.66
C THR A 15 10.87 4.22 6.94
N GLU A 16 10.58 3.42 7.98
CA GLU A 16 11.26 2.15 8.24
C GLU A 16 11.10 1.15 7.08
N ARG A 17 10.00 1.23 6.34
CA ARG A 17 9.73 0.45 5.11
C ARG A 17 10.33 1.09 3.85
N GLY A 18 11.14 2.14 3.98
CA GLY A 18 11.87 2.78 2.88
C GLY A 18 11.04 3.78 2.06
N PHE A 19 9.82 4.10 2.49
CA PHE A 19 9.02 5.13 1.81
C PHE A 19 9.53 6.53 2.15
N THR A 20 9.49 7.42 1.17
CA THR A 20 9.57 8.87 1.39
C THR A 20 8.16 9.42 1.51
N LEU A 21 7.89 10.18 2.58
CA LEU A 21 6.61 10.85 2.79
C LEU A 21 6.69 12.33 2.42
N SER A 22 5.66 12.83 1.77
CA SER A 22 5.48 14.26 1.49
C SER A 22 4.04 14.65 1.79
N ARG A 23 3.85 15.74 2.54
CA ARG A 23 2.50 16.22 2.89
C ARG A 23 1.82 16.77 1.64
N LEU A 24 0.59 16.35 1.38
CA LEU A 24 -0.26 16.88 0.31
C LEU A 24 -1.17 17.99 0.85
N ASN A 25 -1.82 17.73 1.99
CA ASN A 25 -2.65 18.68 2.72
C ASN A 25 -2.69 18.28 4.21
N ASP A 26 -3.60 18.87 5.00
CA ASP A 26 -3.65 18.61 6.44
C ASP A 26 -4.03 17.18 6.80
N GLU A 27 -4.71 16.48 5.90
CA GLU A 27 -5.28 15.14 6.13
C GLU A 27 -4.58 14.06 5.32
N SER A 28 -3.60 14.41 4.49
CA SER A 28 -3.05 13.43 3.56
C SER A 28 -1.60 13.65 3.20
N PHE A 29 -0.97 12.52 2.88
CA PHE A 29 0.42 12.40 2.54
C PHE A 29 0.57 11.57 1.27
N ILE A 30 1.53 11.91 0.42
CA ILE A 30 2.00 11.05 -0.65
C ILE A 30 3.21 10.28 -0.14
N ALA A 31 3.08 8.96 -0.14
CA ALA A 31 4.14 8.02 0.15
C ALA A 31 4.74 7.45 -1.15
N ARG A 32 6.07 7.49 -1.27
CA ARG A 32 6.78 7.05 -2.48
C ARG A 32 7.82 5.98 -2.17
N LEU A 33 7.83 4.92 -2.98
CA LEU A 33 8.87 3.89 -2.98
C LEU A 33 9.18 3.46 -4.42
N GLY A 34 10.39 3.75 -4.90
CA GLY A 34 10.70 3.59 -6.32
C GLY A 34 9.79 4.46 -7.18
N SER A 35 8.98 3.82 -8.04
CA SER A 35 7.95 4.50 -8.86
C SER A 35 6.52 4.30 -8.34
N LEU A 36 6.34 3.59 -7.22
CA LEU A 36 5.06 3.44 -6.55
C LEU A 36 4.71 4.73 -5.80
N ASN A 37 3.51 5.26 -6.03
CA ASN A 37 2.95 6.39 -5.28
C ASN A 37 1.65 5.96 -4.59
N LEU A 38 1.61 6.06 -3.26
CA LEU A 38 0.40 5.83 -2.47
C LEU A 38 -0.05 7.14 -1.83
N LEU A 39 -1.34 7.45 -1.93
CA LEU A 39 -1.97 8.50 -1.14
C LEU A 39 -2.38 7.90 0.21
N ILE A 40 -1.85 8.41 1.30
CA ILE A 40 -2.30 8.09 2.65
C ILE A 40 -3.27 9.19 3.07
N TRP A 41 -4.50 8.81 3.44
CA TRP A 41 -5.53 9.75 3.85
C TRP A 41 -6.03 9.40 5.26
N LEU A 42 -5.93 10.39 6.16
CA LEU A 42 -6.38 10.36 7.56
C LEU A 42 -7.51 11.39 7.72
N PRO A 43 -8.74 11.09 7.28
CA PRO A 43 -9.84 12.04 7.35
C PRO A 43 -10.14 12.47 8.80
N SER A 44 -10.54 13.73 8.97
CA SER A 44 -11.09 14.23 10.25
C SER A 44 -12.46 13.64 10.57
N GLU A 45 -13.24 13.34 9.53
CA GLU A 45 -14.60 12.82 9.65
C GLU A 45 -14.68 11.39 9.10
N ASP A 46 -15.39 10.50 9.81
CA ASP A 46 -15.56 9.10 9.39
C ASP A 46 -16.73 8.90 8.41
N TYR A 47 -17.04 9.94 7.62
CA TYR A 47 -18.07 9.91 6.59
C TYR A 47 -17.71 10.80 5.40
N LEU A 48 -18.22 10.42 4.23
CA LEU A 48 -17.91 11.09 2.97
C LEU A 48 -19.05 12.02 2.56
N LEU A 49 -18.84 13.33 2.72
CA LEU A 49 -19.73 14.34 2.13
C LEU A 49 -19.06 14.90 0.88
N ILE A 50 -19.32 14.27 -0.27
CA ILE A 50 -18.79 14.74 -1.55
C ILE A 50 -19.95 15.16 -2.44
N SER A 51 -19.99 16.46 -2.72
CA SER A 51 -20.94 17.07 -3.66
C SER A 51 -20.51 16.88 -5.12
N ASP A 52 -19.21 16.85 -5.39
CA ASP A 52 -18.64 16.67 -6.73
C ASP A 52 -17.52 15.61 -6.71
N PRO A 53 -17.74 14.42 -7.32
CA PRO A 53 -16.73 13.38 -7.43
C PRO A 53 -15.45 13.80 -8.17
N LEU A 54 -15.53 14.70 -9.16
CA LEU A 54 -14.35 15.17 -9.89
C LEU A 54 -13.49 16.09 -9.02
N GLU A 55 -14.12 16.98 -8.27
CA GLU A 55 -13.43 17.85 -7.31
C GLU A 55 -12.64 17.01 -6.30
N PHE A 56 -13.22 15.92 -5.82
CA PHE A 56 -12.52 15.00 -4.92
C PHE A 56 -11.31 14.35 -5.59
N VAL A 57 -11.44 13.85 -6.81
CA VAL A 57 -10.34 13.25 -7.58
C VAL A 57 -9.19 14.23 -7.76
N ASP A 58 -9.48 15.47 -8.11
CA ASP A 58 -8.48 16.51 -8.33
C ASP A 58 -7.82 16.95 -7.04
N LYS A 59 -8.61 17.23 -5.99
CA LYS A 59 -8.12 17.63 -4.67
C LYS A 59 -7.22 16.57 -4.03
N MET A 60 -7.58 15.30 -4.20
CA MET A 60 -6.82 14.17 -3.68
C MET A 60 -5.70 13.72 -4.64
N GLY A 61 -5.63 14.29 -5.85
CA GLY A 61 -4.64 13.94 -6.85
C GLY A 61 -4.70 12.47 -7.27
N LEU A 62 -5.89 11.86 -7.30
CA LEU A 62 -6.06 10.42 -7.51
C LEU A 62 -5.56 9.96 -8.89
N SER A 63 -5.50 10.86 -9.87
CA SER A 63 -4.92 10.59 -11.19
C SER A 63 -3.39 10.38 -11.20
N LYS A 64 -2.71 10.70 -10.09
CA LYS A 64 -1.23 10.67 -9.99
C LYS A 64 -0.72 9.59 -9.04
N VAL A 65 -1.60 8.79 -8.46
CA VAL A 65 -1.25 7.74 -7.48
C VAL A 65 -1.70 6.37 -7.96
N ASP A 66 -1.08 5.34 -7.42
CA ASP A 66 -1.37 3.93 -7.70
C ASP A 66 -2.41 3.36 -6.75
N GLY A 67 -2.50 3.93 -5.55
CA GLY A 67 -3.53 3.58 -4.60
C GLY A 67 -3.70 4.64 -3.51
N ILE A 68 -4.83 4.53 -2.82
CA ILE A 68 -5.19 5.32 -1.64
C ILE A 68 -5.34 4.37 -0.45
N VAL A 69 -4.69 4.71 0.65
CA VAL A 69 -4.80 4.05 1.95
C VAL A 69 -5.62 4.97 2.85
N VAL A 70 -6.82 4.53 3.20
CA VAL A 70 -7.74 5.26 4.08
C VAL A 70 -7.53 4.77 5.51
N VAL A 71 -7.07 5.67 6.38
CA VAL A 71 -6.79 5.39 7.81
C VAL A 71 -7.85 6.08 8.66
N SER A 72 -8.77 5.31 9.24
CA SER A 72 -9.95 5.86 9.93
C SER A 72 -10.55 4.84 10.90
N TYR A 73 -11.39 5.31 11.84
CA TYR A 73 -12.20 4.42 12.69
C TYR A 73 -13.21 3.59 11.89
N ARG A 74 -13.68 4.14 10.75
CA ARG A 74 -14.60 3.46 9.81
C ARG A 74 -13.94 3.22 8.45
N ALA A 75 -12.67 2.81 8.46
CA ALA A 75 -11.86 2.67 7.26
C ALA A 75 -12.52 1.85 6.12
N PHE A 76 -13.21 0.76 6.43
CA PHE A 76 -13.89 -0.06 5.40
C PHE A 76 -15.08 0.65 4.76
N TYR A 77 -15.88 1.37 5.55
CA TYR A 77 -16.96 2.20 5.02
C TYR A 77 -16.38 3.29 4.13
N MET A 78 -15.32 3.96 4.60
CA MET A 78 -14.69 5.04 3.85
C MET A 78 -14.06 4.56 2.55
N ALA A 79 -13.39 3.40 2.57
CA ALA A 79 -12.84 2.78 1.38
C ALA A 79 -13.92 2.38 0.37
N ASP A 80 -15.09 1.90 0.82
CA ASP A 80 -16.22 1.59 -0.04
C ASP A 80 -16.78 2.86 -0.71
N GLU A 81 -16.96 3.93 0.06
CA GLU A 81 -17.41 5.23 -0.48
C GLU A 81 -16.42 5.83 -1.50
N VAL A 82 -15.11 5.75 -1.22
CA VAL A 82 -14.08 6.16 -2.18
C VAL A 82 -14.13 5.29 -3.44
N SER A 83 -14.31 3.98 -3.30
CA SER A 83 -14.41 3.06 -4.44
C SER A 83 -15.64 3.37 -5.31
N LYS A 84 -16.78 3.63 -4.70
CA LYS A 84 -18.00 4.07 -5.40
C LYS A 84 -17.79 5.36 -6.18
N LEU A 85 -17.10 6.34 -5.60
CA LEU A 85 -16.80 7.60 -6.30
C LEU A 85 -15.87 7.41 -7.48
N VAL A 86 -14.85 6.57 -7.33
CA VAL A 86 -13.94 6.21 -8.44
C VAL A 86 -14.72 5.57 -9.58
N ASP A 87 -15.64 4.66 -9.28
CA ASP A 87 -16.51 4.03 -10.27
C ASP A 87 -17.48 5.05 -10.90
N MET A 88 -18.05 5.97 -10.12
CA MET A 88 -18.91 7.04 -10.63
C MET A 88 -18.19 7.94 -11.62
N VAL A 89 -16.97 8.40 -11.29
CA VAL A 89 -16.15 9.25 -12.16
C VAL A 89 -15.84 8.54 -13.48
N ARG A 90 -15.59 7.23 -13.43
CA ARG A 90 -15.43 6.43 -14.64
C ARG A 90 -16.68 6.41 -15.50
N VAL A 91 -17.86 6.19 -14.91
CA VAL A 91 -19.11 6.06 -15.66
C VAL A 91 -19.60 7.41 -16.20
N TRP A 92 -19.52 8.48 -15.40
CA TRP A 92 -20.12 9.77 -15.73
C TRP A 92 -19.18 10.68 -16.52
N ASN A 93 -17.86 10.56 -16.33
CA ASN A 93 -16.88 11.46 -16.91
C ASN A 93 -15.92 10.76 -17.89
N GLY A 94 -16.05 9.43 -18.06
CA GLY A 94 -15.16 8.64 -18.93
C GLY A 94 -13.70 8.59 -18.44
N MET A 95 -13.45 8.99 -17.19
CA MET A 95 -12.11 9.03 -16.61
C MET A 95 -11.75 7.67 -16.01
N HIS A 96 -10.75 7.00 -16.59
CA HIS A 96 -10.26 5.72 -16.08
C HIS A 96 -9.19 5.93 -15.01
N LEU A 97 -9.61 5.96 -13.75
CA LEU A 97 -8.70 5.93 -12.60
C LEU A 97 -8.35 4.47 -12.27
N ASN A 98 -7.10 4.08 -12.51
CA ASN A 98 -6.61 2.75 -12.14
C ASN A 98 -5.96 2.79 -10.76
N ILE A 99 -6.75 3.14 -9.74
CA ILE A 99 -6.28 3.23 -8.36
C ILE A 99 -6.76 2.03 -7.54
N LYS A 100 -5.93 1.58 -6.59
CA LYS A 100 -6.34 0.63 -5.56
C LYS A 100 -6.77 1.36 -4.30
N VAL A 101 -7.85 0.92 -3.67
CA VAL A 101 -8.33 1.48 -2.41
C VAL A 101 -8.06 0.48 -1.30
N TYR A 102 -7.42 0.94 -0.23
CA TYR A 102 -7.07 0.14 0.94
C TYR A 102 -7.69 0.77 2.19
N ALA A 103 -8.08 -0.08 3.14
CA ALA A 103 -8.66 0.33 4.42
C ALA A 103 -7.73 -0.09 5.57
N VAL A 104 -7.39 0.87 6.43
CA VAL A 104 -6.57 0.66 7.63
C VAL A 104 -7.33 1.18 8.83
N ASP A 105 -7.71 0.25 9.71
CA ASP A 105 -8.34 0.60 10.99
C ASP A 105 -7.31 1.27 11.91
N ILE A 106 -7.60 2.50 12.31
CA ILE A 106 -6.74 3.32 13.15
C ILE A 106 -6.46 2.66 14.52
N TYR A 107 -7.36 1.84 15.07
CA TYR A 107 -7.12 1.14 16.35
C TYR A 107 -6.05 0.05 16.26
N ARG A 108 -5.76 -0.44 15.06
CA ARG A 108 -4.73 -1.45 14.79
C ARG A 108 -3.78 -0.95 13.71
N LEU A 109 -3.44 0.34 13.78
CA LEU A 109 -2.69 1.04 12.73
C LEU A 109 -1.42 0.29 12.34
N GLU A 110 -0.59 -0.11 13.31
CA GLU A 110 0.70 -0.73 13.01
C GLU A 110 0.57 -2.02 12.18
N GLU A 111 -0.19 -2.98 12.70
CA GLU A 111 -0.41 -4.28 12.05
C GLU A 111 -1.15 -4.14 10.71
N ARG A 112 -2.20 -3.32 10.66
CA ARG A 112 -3.03 -3.14 9.45
C ARG A 112 -2.32 -2.37 8.36
N LEU A 113 -1.50 -1.38 8.73
CA LEU A 113 -0.66 -0.68 7.78
C LEU A 113 0.41 -1.62 7.23
N GLU A 114 1.03 -2.46 8.05
CA GLU A 114 1.98 -3.49 7.59
C GLU A 114 1.33 -4.44 6.56
N GLU A 115 0.17 -5.02 6.88
CA GLU A 115 -0.59 -5.88 5.94
C GLU A 115 -0.91 -5.15 4.62
N THR A 116 -1.29 -3.87 4.71
CA THR A 116 -1.63 -3.04 3.55
C THR A 116 -0.41 -2.76 2.68
N ILE A 117 0.74 -2.41 3.28
CA ILE A 117 1.99 -2.21 2.56
C ILE A 117 2.40 -3.51 1.88
N ASN A 118 2.39 -4.63 2.60
CA ASN A 118 2.71 -5.96 2.07
C ASN A 118 1.88 -6.29 0.81
N LEU A 119 0.57 -6.00 0.86
CA LEU A 119 -0.34 -6.18 -0.28
C LEU A 119 -0.02 -5.21 -1.43
N ALA A 120 0.26 -3.94 -1.14
CA ALA A 120 0.61 -2.93 -2.13
C ALA A 120 1.92 -3.26 -2.86
N LEU A 121 2.97 -3.65 -2.13
CA LEU A 121 4.27 -4.06 -2.69
C LEU A 121 4.11 -5.29 -3.60
N THR A 122 3.29 -6.25 -3.19
CA THR A 122 2.99 -7.43 -4.01
C THR A 122 2.21 -7.04 -5.27
N THR A 123 1.17 -6.20 -5.12
CA THR A 123 0.33 -5.74 -6.23
C THR A 123 1.15 -4.95 -7.26
N PHE A 124 2.01 -4.04 -6.80
CA PHE A 124 2.82 -3.15 -7.62
C PHE A 124 4.30 -3.55 -7.67
N SER A 125 4.58 -4.85 -7.63
CA SER A 125 5.94 -5.43 -7.59
C SER A 125 6.90 -4.89 -8.66
N SER A 126 6.41 -4.52 -9.84
CA SER A 126 7.23 -3.93 -10.91
C SER A 126 7.66 -2.50 -10.62
N LYS A 127 6.90 -1.74 -9.83
CA LYS A 127 7.15 -0.33 -9.50
C LYS A 127 8.12 -0.15 -8.34
N VAL A 128 8.22 -1.15 -7.49
CA VAL A 128 9.06 -1.18 -6.28
C VAL A 128 10.32 -2.03 -6.45
N SER A 129 10.57 -2.56 -7.66
CA SER A 129 11.65 -3.50 -7.86
C SER A 129 13.01 -2.87 -7.55
N ASN A 130 13.77 -3.48 -6.64
CA ASN A 130 15.10 -3.04 -6.22
C ASN A 130 16.18 -4.11 -6.42
N ILE A 131 15.79 -5.32 -6.83
CA ILE A 131 16.66 -6.47 -7.02
C ILE A 131 16.12 -7.36 -8.14
N ASN A 132 16.97 -8.21 -8.72
CA ASN A 132 16.61 -9.12 -9.81
C ASN A 132 17.38 -10.44 -9.69
N GLU A 133 17.07 -11.21 -8.64
CA GLU A 133 17.74 -12.46 -8.29
C GLU A 133 16.85 -13.68 -8.56
N PRO A 134 17.37 -14.82 -9.05
CA PRO A 134 16.58 -16.05 -9.21
C PRO A 134 16.18 -16.68 -7.86
N ASP A 135 14.93 -17.14 -7.74
CA ASP A 135 14.38 -17.88 -6.58
C ASP A 135 13.58 -19.11 -7.02
N GLY A 136 14.25 -20.14 -7.54
CA GLY A 136 13.64 -21.43 -7.87
C GLY A 136 12.54 -21.41 -8.97
N PRO A 137 11.91 -22.57 -9.25
CA PRO A 137 10.91 -22.71 -10.30
C PRO A 137 9.52 -22.25 -9.86
N CYS A 138 8.76 -21.69 -10.80
CA CYS A 138 7.39 -21.25 -10.60
C CYS A 138 6.46 -22.45 -10.36
N PRO A 139 5.61 -22.44 -9.32
CA PRO A 139 4.73 -23.57 -9.00
C PRO A 139 3.65 -23.82 -10.06
N LYS A 140 3.35 -22.85 -10.94
CA LYS A 140 2.32 -22.97 -11.99
C LYS A 140 2.87 -23.38 -13.36
N CYS A 141 4.06 -22.91 -13.72
CA CYS A 141 4.57 -23.09 -15.10
C CYS A 141 6.02 -23.59 -15.18
N GLY A 142 6.68 -23.83 -14.05
CA GLY A 142 8.06 -24.32 -13.97
C GLY A 142 9.15 -23.31 -14.36
N ALA A 143 8.80 -22.15 -14.91
CA ALA A 143 9.77 -21.11 -15.27
C ALA A 143 10.47 -20.52 -14.03
N GLN A 144 11.71 -20.03 -14.19
CA GLN A 144 12.45 -19.36 -13.12
C GLN A 144 11.64 -18.20 -12.52
N MET A 145 11.48 -18.19 -11.19
CA MET A 145 10.96 -17.04 -10.47
C MET A 145 12.09 -16.09 -10.10
N ILE A 146 11.76 -14.81 -9.97
CA ILE A 146 12.72 -13.74 -9.70
C ILE A 146 12.28 -12.94 -8.48
N VAL A 147 13.15 -12.77 -7.51
CA VAL A 147 12.99 -11.79 -6.43
C VAL A 147 13.10 -10.41 -7.07
N LYS A 148 12.00 -9.64 -6.99
CA LYS A 148 11.93 -8.27 -7.53
C LYS A 148 12.13 -7.24 -6.43
N TYR A 149 11.75 -7.55 -5.20
CA TYR A 149 11.89 -6.67 -4.05
C TYR A 149 12.41 -7.44 -2.85
N ARG A 150 13.36 -6.85 -2.12
CA ARG A 150 13.85 -7.32 -0.82
C ARG A 150 14.03 -6.14 0.13
N HIS A 151 13.50 -6.24 1.34
CA HIS A 151 13.72 -5.25 2.41
C HIS A 151 13.71 -5.87 3.80
N LYS A 152 14.56 -5.36 4.70
CA LYS A 152 14.61 -5.79 6.10
C LYS A 152 14.00 -4.71 6.97
N HIS A 153 13.07 -5.09 7.85
CA HIS A 153 12.40 -4.17 8.77
C HIS A 153 11.96 -4.89 10.04
N LYS A 154 11.51 -4.13 11.05
CA LYS A 154 10.86 -4.68 12.24
C LYS A 154 9.37 -4.92 11.92
N SER A 155 8.91 -6.15 12.02
CA SER A 155 7.49 -6.48 11.86
C SER A 155 6.73 -6.23 13.17
N TYR A 156 5.59 -5.59 13.06
CA TYR A 156 4.62 -5.41 14.14
C TYR A 156 3.71 -6.63 14.28
N ILE A 157 3.46 -7.35 13.18
CA ILE A 157 2.71 -8.60 13.20
C ILE A 157 3.47 -9.70 13.94
N TYR A 158 4.78 -9.83 13.70
CA TYR A 158 5.61 -10.88 14.28
C TYR A 158 6.42 -10.42 15.50
N GLY A 159 6.51 -9.11 15.75
CA GLY A 159 7.28 -8.54 16.86
C GLY A 159 8.80 -8.67 16.75
N GLU A 160 9.32 -9.12 15.60
CA GLU A 160 10.75 -9.36 15.35
C GLU A 160 11.23 -8.70 14.05
N SER A 161 12.55 -8.67 13.84
CA SER A 161 13.10 -8.28 12.54
C SER A 161 12.83 -9.36 11.49
N VAL A 162 12.30 -8.94 10.34
CA VAL A 162 11.99 -9.83 9.22
C VAL A 162 12.64 -9.33 7.93
N THR A 163 12.90 -10.26 7.02
CA THR A 163 13.22 -9.97 5.62
C THR A 163 12.00 -10.26 4.77
N GLU A 164 11.53 -9.25 4.05
CA GLU A 164 10.41 -9.32 3.13
C GLU A 164 10.92 -9.48 1.70
N ASP A 165 10.47 -10.51 1.00
CA ASP A 165 10.75 -10.75 -0.41
C ASP A 165 9.44 -10.74 -1.23
N VAL A 166 9.42 -10.01 -2.35
CA VAL A 166 8.38 -10.16 -3.38
C VAL A 166 8.98 -10.86 -4.59
N ILE A 167 8.43 -12.02 -4.91
CA ILE A 167 8.98 -12.98 -5.87
C ILE A 167 7.97 -13.15 -7.00
N VAL A 168 8.41 -12.96 -8.24
CA VAL A 168 7.53 -12.86 -9.41
C VAL A 168 7.97 -13.85 -10.48
N CYS A 169 7.00 -14.54 -11.08
CA CYS A 169 7.21 -15.26 -12.34
C CYS A 169 6.78 -14.39 -13.51
N ASP A 170 7.73 -13.90 -14.29
CA ASP A 170 7.45 -12.99 -15.42
C ASP A 170 6.66 -13.69 -16.55
N ARG A 171 6.65 -15.03 -16.61
CA ARG A 171 5.92 -15.82 -17.64
C ARG A 171 4.42 -15.93 -17.37
N CYS A 172 4.00 -16.10 -16.12
CA CYS A 172 2.59 -16.36 -15.77
C CYS A 172 2.03 -15.38 -14.71
N SER A 173 2.82 -14.37 -14.37
CA SER A 173 2.49 -13.27 -13.45
C SER A 173 2.13 -13.73 -12.02
N ILE A 174 2.49 -14.96 -11.63
CA ILE A 174 2.42 -15.36 -10.22
C ILE A 174 3.32 -14.47 -9.40
N LYS A 175 2.79 -14.01 -8.27
CA LYS A 175 3.52 -13.26 -7.26
C LYS A 175 3.42 -14.00 -5.94
N ILE A 176 4.55 -14.15 -5.28
CA ILE A 176 4.66 -14.74 -3.94
C ILE A 176 5.23 -13.65 -3.05
N HIS A 177 4.53 -13.43 -1.95
CA HIS A 177 5.02 -12.58 -0.88
C HIS A 177 5.57 -13.48 0.23
N ARG A 178 6.87 -13.37 0.52
CA ARG A 178 7.56 -14.26 1.48
C ARG A 178 8.17 -13.43 2.60
N ILE A 179 7.79 -13.75 3.83
CA ILE A 179 8.39 -13.18 5.05
C ILE A 179 9.33 -14.22 5.67
N LYS A 180 10.57 -13.80 5.98
CA LYS A 180 11.59 -14.63 6.64
C LYS A 180 11.95 -14.00 7.98
N GLY A 181 11.74 -14.72 9.08
CA GLY A 181 12.17 -14.30 10.41
C GLY A 181 13.69 -14.36 10.58
N SER A 182 14.23 -13.59 11.52
CA SER A 182 15.69 -13.54 11.77
C SER A 182 16.25 -14.86 12.33
N GLY A 183 15.39 -15.78 12.78
CA GLY A 183 15.75 -17.11 13.29
C GLY A 183 15.67 -18.27 12.30
N LEU A 184 15.36 -18.04 11.02
CA LEU A 184 15.12 -19.11 10.02
C LEU A 184 16.22 -19.21 8.94
N VAL A 185 17.47 -18.92 9.28
CA VAL A 185 18.64 -19.27 8.46
C VAL A 185 19.36 -20.44 9.12
N GLY A 186 18.91 -21.66 8.82
CA GLY A 186 19.49 -22.89 9.34
C GLY A 186 18.78 -24.11 8.79
N GLY A 187 19.21 -24.57 7.61
CA GLY A 187 18.78 -25.79 6.94
C GLY A 187 19.61 -26.04 5.70
#